data_AF-A0A2A4YTE5-F1
#
_entry.id   AF-A0A2A4YTE5-F1
#
_cell.length_a   1.000
_cell.length_b   1.000
_cell.length_c   1.000
_cell.angle_alpha   90.00
_cell.angle_beta   90.00
_cell.angle_gamma   90.00
#
_symmetry.space_group_name_H-M   'P 1'
#
loop_
_entity.id
_entity.type
_entity.pdbx_description
1 polymer ?
#
loop_
_entity_poly.entity_id
_entity_poly.type
_entity_poly.pdbx_seq_one_letter_code
_entity_poly.pdbx_strand_id
1 'polypeptide(L)'
;MNCFKILIPTLLFISCSDESDKINVEQSYSVQEEIIRYCDNELILLKSESPNNIEFDFNFDLRNKGLSDFKYIQKQTDVDLCDGRNEFSTTFYISNNDSIEAALITEKYCEGNYSYPMRSTSIIEVLINRRSQILLEGEYFENIDSLCFGVNDVTQRGIDEEYFPNSSGRAFYALQWDYETPLEGRVKVFESLIDGYLITANNISVEKYGKELCSLNMVELLKLKSSFRFILILREMWTPEIVSETKGVLQCGTFDE
;
A
#
# COMPACT_ATOMS: atom_id res chain seq x y z
N MET A 1 -10.92 -27.76 45.74
CA MET A 1 -10.02 -26.98 44.85
C MET A 1 -9.71 -25.68 45.57
N ASN A 2 -8.57 -25.64 46.26
CA ASN A 2 -8.18 -24.51 47.12
C ASN A 2 -7.17 -23.65 46.37
N CYS A 3 -7.53 -22.39 46.10
CA CYS A 3 -6.60 -21.37 45.60
C CYS A 3 -5.79 -20.80 46.76
N PHE A 4 -4.49 -21.09 46.78
CA PHE A 4 -3.52 -20.38 47.63
C PHE A 4 -3.08 -19.10 46.90
N LYS A 5 -3.45 -17.94 47.45
CA LYS A 5 -2.82 -16.65 47.12
C LYS A 5 -1.68 -16.43 48.10
N ILE A 6 -0.45 -16.48 47.61
CA ILE A 6 0.75 -16.09 48.37
C ILE A 6 1.01 -14.62 48.06
N LEU A 7 0.90 -13.77 49.09
CA LEU A 7 1.31 -12.37 49.09
C LEU A 7 2.80 -12.31 49.45
N ILE A 8 3.63 -11.80 48.54
CA ILE A 8 5.05 -11.50 48.79
C ILE A 8 5.15 -10.02 49.20
N PRO A 9 5.64 -9.67 50.40
CA PRO A 9 5.95 -8.30 50.73
C PRO A 9 7.29 -7.93 50.11
N THR A 10 7.28 -6.95 49.19
CA THR A 10 8.50 -6.37 48.62
C THR A 10 9.02 -5.32 49.62
N LEU A 11 10.17 -5.60 50.22
CA LEU A 11 10.88 -4.69 51.11
C LEU A 11 11.47 -3.52 50.30
N LEU A 12 10.97 -2.32 50.56
CA LEU A 12 11.56 -1.05 50.17
C LEU A 12 12.81 -0.79 51.03
N PHE A 13 14.00 -0.89 50.43
CA PHE A 13 15.20 -0.29 51.00
C PHE A 13 15.42 1.07 50.33
N ILE A 14 15.17 2.13 51.09
CA ILE A 14 15.61 3.49 50.78
C ILE A 14 17.02 3.62 51.38
N SER A 15 18.05 3.71 50.56
CA SER A 15 19.34 4.26 50.99
C SER A 15 19.62 5.54 50.22
N CYS A 16 19.55 6.68 50.92
CA CYS A 16 20.18 7.92 50.50
C CYS A 16 21.64 7.90 50.96
N SER A 17 22.56 8.23 50.07
CA SER A 17 23.91 8.65 50.44
C SER A 17 24.43 9.63 49.38
N ASP A 18 24.99 10.71 49.90
CA ASP A 18 25.29 11.98 49.25
C ASP A 18 26.53 12.00 48.35
N GLU A 19 26.46 12.97 47.42
CA GLU A 19 27.49 13.87 46.90
C GLU A 19 28.85 13.39 46.36
N SER A 20 29.13 13.99 45.20
CA SER A 20 30.42 14.38 44.62
C SER A 20 31.21 13.32 43.86
N ASP A 21 31.06 13.35 42.54
CA ASP A 21 32.18 13.65 41.66
C ASP A 21 31.72 14.22 40.32
N LYS A 22 32.18 15.44 40.01
CA LYS A 22 32.00 16.10 38.72
C LYS A 22 32.97 15.46 37.73
N ILE A 23 32.50 14.45 36.99
CA ILE A 23 33.16 13.98 35.79
C ILE A 23 32.42 14.60 34.60
N ASN A 24 33.09 15.53 33.91
CA ASN A 24 32.70 15.97 32.56
C ASN A 24 32.96 14.79 31.61
N VAL A 25 31.97 13.91 31.46
CA VAL A 25 31.95 12.87 30.43
C VAL A 25 31.35 13.46 29.16
N GLU A 26 32.27 13.71 28.23
CA GLU A 26 32.17 13.48 26.78
C GLU A 26 30.79 13.51 26.11
N GLN A 27 30.70 14.44 25.17
CA GLN A 27 29.80 14.50 24.01
C GLN A 27 29.06 13.19 23.71
N SER A 28 27.78 13.15 24.11
CA SER A 28 26.82 12.19 23.57
C SER A 28 26.56 12.52 22.09
N TYR A 29 27.32 11.89 21.20
CA TYR A 29 26.88 11.73 19.82
C TYR A 29 25.64 10.83 19.86
N SER A 30 24.45 11.42 19.80
CA SER A 30 23.23 10.68 19.52
C SER A 30 23.32 10.18 18.09
N VAL A 31 23.91 9.00 17.90
CA VAL A 31 23.67 8.20 16.71
C VAL A 31 22.18 7.88 16.78
N GLN A 32 21.37 8.66 16.07
CA GLN A 32 20.01 8.25 15.75
C GLN A 32 20.20 7.03 14.86
N GLU A 33 20.15 5.84 15.46
CA GLU A 33 20.04 4.59 14.72
C GLU A 33 18.83 4.75 13.80
N GLU A 34 19.12 4.75 12.50
CA GLU A 34 18.11 4.67 11.46
C GLU A 34 17.34 3.38 11.73
N ILE A 35 16.07 3.50 12.12
CA ILE A 35 15.21 2.34 12.34
C ILE A 35 14.91 1.77 10.96
N ILE A 36 15.76 0.84 10.52
CA ILE A 36 15.56 0.11 9.27
C ILE A 36 14.33 -0.79 9.47
N ARG A 37 13.19 -0.38 8.87
CA ARG A 37 11.90 -1.08 8.99
C ARG A 37 11.88 -2.41 8.25
N TYR A 38 12.63 -2.54 7.15
CA TYR A 38 12.63 -3.69 6.25
C TYR A 38 14.04 -4.24 6.06
N CYS A 39 14.20 -5.55 6.00
CA CYS A 39 15.49 -6.16 5.68
C CYS A 39 15.81 -6.04 4.17
N ASP A 40 17.08 -6.19 3.80
CA ASP A 40 17.54 -6.03 2.40
C ASP A 40 16.74 -6.88 1.40
N ASN A 41 16.40 -8.12 1.77
CA ASN A 41 15.64 -9.03 0.90
C ASN A 41 14.21 -8.53 0.65
N GLU A 42 13.57 -7.92 1.65
CA GLU A 42 12.22 -7.34 1.50
C GLU A 42 12.26 -6.16 0.52
N LEU A 43 13.26 -5.28 0.66
CA LEU A 43 13.45 -4.16 -0.25
C LEU A 43 13.73 -4.61 -1.70
N ILE A 44 14.58 -5.63 -1.88
CA ILE A 44 14.85 -6.22 -3.20
C ILE A 44 13.59 -6.83 -3.81
N LEU A 45 12.73 -7.45 -2.99
CA LEU A 45 11.49 -8.07 -3.43
C LEU A 45 10.48 -7.04 -3.94
N LEU A 46 10.39 -5.88 -3.30
CA LEU A 46 9.50 -4.77 -3.69
C LEU A 46 9.97 -4.06 -4.97
N LYS A 47 11.29 -3.90 -5.14
CA LYS A 47 11.89 -3.13 -6.23
C LYS A 47 11.44 -3.58 -7.61
N SER A 48 10.98 -2.65 -8.45
CA SER A 48 10.62 -2.90 -9.84
C SER A 48 11.86 -2.99 -10.75
N GLU A 49 11.71 -3.66 -11.88
CA GLU A 49 12.73 -3.75 -12.94
C GLU A 49 12.28 -3.05 -14.23
N SER A 50 11.18 -2.27 -14.17
CA SER A 50 10.72 -1.49 -15.32
C SER A 50 11.78 -0.44 -15.71
N PRO A 51 12.06 -0.25 -17.01
CA PRO A 51 13.01 0.77 -17.47
C PRO A 51 12.49 2.20 -17.28
N ASN A 52 11.18 2.38 -17.11
CA ASN A 52 10.55 3.69 -16.94
C ASN A 52 10.51 4.03 -15.46
N ASN A 53 11.33 4.99 -15.03
CA ASN A 53 11.41 5.43 -13.64
C ASN A 53 10.59 6.70 -13.43
N ILE A 54 9.80 6.73 -12.37
CA ILE A 54 9.04 7.92 -11.96
C ILE A 54 9.08 8.08 -10.44
N GLU A 55 8.74 9.27 -9.98
CA GLU A 55 8.59 9.60 -8.57
C GLU A 55 7.10 9.80 -8.23
N PHE A 56 6.68 9.27 -7.09
CA PHE A 56 5.33 9.45 -6.56
C PHE A 56 5.37 10.02 -5.14
N ASP A 57 4.78 11.20 -4.97
CA ASP A 57 4.68 11.87 -3.68
C ASP A 57 3.22 11.90 -3.23
N PHE A 58 2.90 11.19 -2.14
CA PHE A 58 1.56 11.19 -1.55
C PHE A 58 1.14 12.58 -1.06
N ASN A 59 2.09 13.47 -0.76
CA ASN A 59 1.82 14.84 -0.33
C ASN A 59 1.53 15.79 -1.49
N PHE A 60 1.64 15.33 -2.74
CA PHE A 60 1.39 16.19 -3.88
C PHE A 60 -0.06 16.67 -3.91
N ASP A 61 -0.27 17.96 -3.63
CA ASP A 61 -1.59 18.58 -3.63
C ASP A 61 -2.08 18.84 -5.06
N LEU A 62 -2.81 17.84 -5.56
CA LEU A 62 -3.48 17.85 -6.86
C LEU A 62 -4.47 19.00 -7.02
N ARG A 63 -5.16 19.41 -5.95
CA ARG A 63 -6.20 20.46 -6.01
C ARG A 63 -5.58 21.83 -6.22
N ASN A 64 -4.58 22.18 -5.42
CA ASN A 64 -3.96 23.51 -5.49
C ASN A 64 -3.18 23.71 -6.79
N LYS A 65 -2.82 22.63 -7.49
CA LYS A 65 -2.11 22.67 -8.78
C LYS A 65 -2.99 22.36 -10.00
N GLY A 66 -4.26 22.01 -9.81
CA GLY A 66 -5.17 21.64 -10.91
C GLY A 66 -4.74 20.42 -11.73
N LEU A 67 -3.99 19.50 -11.11
CA LEU A 67 -3.44 18.31 -11.76
C LEU A 67 -4.15 17.06 -11.24
N SER A 68 -4.38 16.07 -12.10
CA SER A 68 -4.69 14.70 -11.67
C SER A 68 -3.40 13.91 -11.49
N ASP A 69 -3.44 12.80 -10.75
CA ASP A 69 -2.28 11.91 -10.58
C ASP A 69 -1.68 11.50 -11.94
N PHE A 70 -2.54 11.22 -12.91
CA PHE A 70 -2.11 10.90 -14.28
C PHE A 70 -1.39 12.05 -14.99
N LYS A 71 -1.82 13.30 -14.81
CA LYS A 71 -1.09 14.45 -15.36
C LYS A 71 0.25 14.65 -14.66
N TYR A 72 0.35 14.32 -13.38
CA TYR A 72 1.61 14.36 -12.65
C TYR A 72 2.58 13.30 -13.16
N ILE A 73 2.12 12.06 -13.36
CA ILE A 73 2.92 10.96 -13.92
C ILE A 73 3.33 11.26 -15.37
N GLN A 74 2.41 11.71 -16.23
CA GLN A 74 2.68 11.99 -17.64
C GLN A 74 3.78 13.03 -17.86
N LYS A 75 3.99 13.95 -16.90
CA LYS A 75 5.06 14.95 -17.00
C LYS A 75 6.46 14.41 -16.75
N GLN A 76 6.56 13.21 -16.17
CA GLN A 76 7.82 12.57 -15.81
C GLN A 76 8.27 11.52 -16.83
N THR A 77 7.42 11.19 -17.81
CA THR A 77 7.66 10.10 -18.75
C THR A 77 7.17 10.46 -20.16
N ASP A 78 7.88 9.96 -21.17
CA ASP A 78 7.47 10.05 -22.57
C ASP A 78 6.47 8.94 -22.97
N VAL A 79 6.18 8.01 -22.05
CA VAL A 79 5.18 6.96 -22.26
C VAL A 79 3.79 7.57 -22.27
N ASP A 80 3.02 7.33 -23.33
CA ASP A 80 1.63 7.77 -23.39
C ASP A 80 0.78 6.93 -22.43
N LEU A 81 0.28 7.56 -21.37
CA LEU A 81 -0.58 6.89 -20.39
C LEU A 81 -1.94 6.50 -20.96
N CYS A 82 -2.32 7.01 -22.14
CA CYS A 82 -3.54 6.65 -22.86
C CYS A 82 -3.43 5.35 -23.67
N ASP A 83 -2.22 4.82 -23.88
CA ASP A 83 -1.97 3.62 -24.69
C ASP A 83 -2.13 2.30 -23.89
N GLY A 84 -2.82 2.35 -22.75
CA GLY A 84 -3.18 1.19 -21.95
C GLY A 84 -2.39 1.08 -20.65
N ARG A 85 -2.05 -0.15 -20.25
CA ARG A 85 -1.35 -0.44 -18.99
C ARG A 85 0.14 -0.20 -19.15
N ASN A 86 0.64 0.78 -18.43
CA ASN A 86 2.06 1.09 -18.40
C ASN A 86 2.62 0.77 -17.02
N GLU A 87 3.66 -0.08 -16.97
CA GLU A 87 4.38 -0.43 -15.74
C GLU A 87 5.61 0.48 -15.55
N PHE A 88 5.72 1.05 -14.37
CA PHE A 88 6.81 1.93 -13.96
C PHE A 88 7.55 1.34 -12.76
N SER A 89 8.83 1.71 -12.67
CA SER A 89 9.58 1.62 -11.43
C SER A 89 9.40 2.94 -10.71
N THR A 90 8.76 2.89 -9.54
CA THR A 90 8.29 4.10 -8.86
C THR A 90 8.93 4.22 -7.49
N THR A 91 9.56 5.36 -7.23
CA THR A 91 9.99 5.76 -5.89
C THR A 91 8.83 6.46 -5.19
N PHE A 92 8.27 5.82 -4.16
CA PHE A 92 7.20 6.35 -3.34
C PHE A 92 7.79 7.04 -2.11
N TYR A 93 7.60 8.35 -1.98
CA TYR A 93 8.03 9.10 -0.80
C TYR A 93 6.99 8.98 0.32
N ILE A 94 7.39 8.32 1.41
CA ILE A 94 6.58 8.12 2.62
C ILE A 94 6.76 9.30 3.57
N SER A 95 8.00 9.78 3.69
CA SER A 95 8.38 10.97 4.44
C SER A 95 9.52 11.71 3.72
N ASN A 96 10.00 12.81 4.29
CA ASN A 96 11.10 13.59 3.70
C ASN A 96 12.40 12.79 3.53
N ASN A 97 12.61 11.76 4.36
CA ASN A 97 13.84 10.97 4.39
C ASN A 97 13.58 9.48 4.14
N ASP A 98 12.34 9.08 3.85
CA ASP A 98 11.96 7.68 3.70
C ASP A 98 11.20 7.47 2.39
N SER A 99 11.62 6.46 1.65
CA SER A 99 11.04 6.11 0.35
C SER A 99 11.15 4.63 0.07
N ILE A 100 10.17 4.11 -0.65
CA ILE A 100 10.15 2.71 -1.10
C ILE A 100 10.08 2.68 -2.61
N GLU A 101 10.92 1.85 -3.22
CA GLU A 101 10.82 1.54 -4.65
C GLU A 101 9.87 0.36 -4.86
N ALA A 102 8.85 0.54 -5.69
CA ALA A 102 7.89 -0.50 -6.03
C ALA A 102 7.37 -0.35 -7.46
N ALA A 103 6.73 -1.41 -7.99
CA ALA A 103 6.10 -1.34 -9.31
C ALA A 103 4.76 -0.59 -9.23
N LEU A 104 4.57 0.37 -10.16
CA LEU A 104 3.29 1.04 -10.38
C LEU A 104 2.77 0.71 -11.77
N ILE A 105 1.51 0.30 -11.88
CA ILE A 105 0.78 0.25 -13.14
C ILE A 105 -0.26 1.37 -13.15
N THR A 106 -0.29 2.12 -14.25
CA THR A 106 -1.35 3.11 -14.49
C THR A 106 -2.44 2.52 -15.39
N GLU A 107 -3.69 2.82 -15.07
CA GLU A 107 -4.87 2.47 -15.85
C GLU A 107 -5.69 3.74 -16.11
N LYS A 108 -5.43 4.40 -17.24
CA LYS A 108 -6.10 5.64 -17.64
C LYS A 108 -7.09 5.38 -18.76
N TYR A 109 -8.25 6.03 -18.71
CA TYR A 109 -9.24 5.95 -19.79
C TYR A 109 -9.14 7.21 -20.65
N CYS A 110 -8.83 7.04 -21.93
CA CYS A 110 -8.78 8.14 -22.88
C CYS A 110 -9.80 7.93 -24.00
N GLU A 111 -10.42 9.02 -24.44
CA GLU A 111 -11.43 8.99 -25.50
C GLU A 111 -10.86 8.33 -26.77
N GLY A 112 -11.63 7.39 -27.33
CA GLY A 112 -11.24 6.67 -28.55
C GLY A 112 -10.42 5.39 -28.33
N ASN A 113 -9.98 5.08 -27.11
CA ASN A 113 -9.27 3.83 -26.79
C ASN A 113 -10.11 2.92 -25.87
N TYR A 114 -10.96 2.07 -26.49
CA TYR A 114 -11.93 1.20 -25.78
C TYR A 114 -11.45 -0.25 -25.58
N SER A 115 -10.25 -0.59 -26.04
CA SER A 115 -9.73 -1.95 -25.97
C SER A 115 -9.09 -2.23 -24.61
N TYR A 116 -9.91 -2.61 -23.62
CA TYR A 116 -9.39 -3.33 -22.45
C TYR A 116 -9.54 -4.83 -22.66
N PRO A 117 -8.47 -5.63 -22.58
CA PRO A 117 -8.63 -7.07 -22.48
C PRO A 117 -9.42 -7.40 -21.20
N MET A 118 -10.40 -8.29 -21.35
CA MET A 118 -11.19 -8.84 -20.26
C MET A 118 -10.24 -9.47 -19.23
N ARG A 119 -10.37 -9.08 -17.95
CA ARG A 119 -9.43 -9.41 -16.88
C ARG A 119 -9.62 -10.85 -16.41
N SER A 120 -8.53 -11.62 -16.34
CA SER A 120 -8.49 -12.91 -15.63
C SER A 120 -7.60 -12.86 -14.38
N THR A 121 -7.19 -11.67 -13.94
CA THR A 121 -6.27 -11.51 -12.82
C THR A 121 -6.99 -10.93 -11.62
N SER A 122 -6.78 -11.54 -10.44
CA SER A 122 -7.27 -11.01 -9.17
C SER A 122 -6.61 -9.66 -8.86
N ILE A 123 -7.43 -8.66 -8.52
CA ILE A 123 -6.96 -7.33 -8.13
C ILE A 123 -7.59 -7.02 -6.79
N ILE A 124 -6.75 -6.70 -5.82
CA ILE A 124 -7.13 -6.36 -4.45
C ILE A 124 -7.48 -4.88 -4.40
N GLU A 125 -8.75 -4.55 -4.22
CA GLU A 125 -9.27 -3.19 -4.18
C GLU A 125 -9.21 -2.60 -2.77
N VAL A 126 -8.62 -1.41 -2.68
CA VAL A 126 -8.44 -0.68 -1.42
C VAL A 126 -8.97 0.74 -1.63
N LEU A 127 -10.02 1.09 -0.90
CA LEU A 127 -10.66 2.41 -0.98
C LEU A 127 -10.46 3.15 0.35
N ILE A 128 -10.03 4.40 0.29
CA ILE A 128 -9.88 5.27 1.46
C ILE A 128 -10.76 6.50 1.30
N ASN A 129 -11.64 6.78 2.26
CA ASN A 129 -12.44 7.99 2.18
C ASN A 129 -11.75 9.20 2.86
N ARG A 130 -12.39 10.36 2.79
CA ARG A 130 -11.90 11.62 3.39
C ARG A 130 -11.71 11.59 4.92
N ARG A 131 -12.26 10.59 5.60
CA ARG A 131 -12.11 10.37 7.05
C ARG A 131 -11.05 9.32 7.38
N SER A 132 -10.25 8.91 6.40
CA SER A 132 -9.29 7.80 6.51
C SER A 132 -9.93 6.45 6.86
N GLN A 133 -11.22 6.30 6.56
CA GLN A 133 -11.90 5.01 6.69
C GLN A 133 -11.58 4.15 5.47
N ILE A 134 -11.33 2.86 5.70
CA ILE A 134 -10.80 1.95 4.69
C ILE A 134 -11.82 0.88 4.36
N LEU A 135 -11.99 0.62 3.07
CA LEU A 135 -12.61 -0.60 2.54
C LEU A 135 -11.54 -1.43 1.85
N LEU A 136 -11.41 -2.70 2.23
CA LEU A 136 -10.56 -3.69 1.58
C LEU A 136 -11.46 -4.76 0.98
N GLU A 137 -11.44 -4.95 -0.35
CA GLU A 137 -12.37 -5.87 -1.04
C GLU A 137 -13.85 -5.61 -0.70
N GLY A 138 -14.20 -4.34 -0.44
CA GLY A 138 -15.56 -3.94 -0.02
C GLY A 138 -15.87 -4.15 1.47
N GLU A 139 -14.98 -4.76 2.25
CA GLU A 139 -15.12 -4.93 3.69
C GLU A 139 -14.52 -3.76 4.47
N TYR A 140 -15.26 -3.26 5.45
CA TYR A 140 -14.84 -2.12 6.27
C TYR A 140 -13.83 -2.51 7.34
N PHE A 141 -12.70 -1.80 7.37
CA PHE A 141 -11.66 -1.96 8.38
C PHE A 141 -11.67 -0.79 9.37
N GLU A 142 -12.01 -1.09 10.63
CA GLU A 142 -12.06 -0.09 11.71
C GLU A 142 -10.68 0.35 12.21
N ASN A 143 -9.71 -0.56 12.23
CA ASN A 143 -8.39 -0.31 12.78
C ASN A 143 -7.31 -0.45 11.70
N ILE A 144 -6.71 0.69 11.33
CA ILE A 144 -5.64 0.75 10.35
C ILE A 144 -4.40 -0.07 10.76
N ASP A 145 -4.10 -0.17 12.06
CA ASP A 145 -2.94 -0.91 12.55
C ASP A 145 -3.07 -2.42 12.31
N SER A 146 -4.31 -2.90 12.10
CA SER A 146 -4.60 -4.30 11.77
C SER A 146 -4.78 -4.57 10.28
N LEU A 147 -4.73 -3.53 9.43
CA LEU A 147 -4.99 -3.64 8.00
C LEU A 147 -4.00 -4.61 7.32
N CYS A 148 -2.74 -4.63 7.74
CA CYS A 148 -1.73 -5.53 7.18
C CYS A 148 -2.14 -7.02 7.26
N PHE A 149 -2.82 -7.45 8.33
CA PHE A 149 -3.31 -8.83 8.44
C PHE A 149 -4.46 -9.11 7.47
N GLY A 150 -5.36 -8.14 7.28
CA GLY A 150 -6.42 -8.21 6.27
C GLY A 150 -5.85 -8.30 4.86
N VAL A 151 -4.85 -7.46 4.56
CA VAL A 151 -4.11 -7.47 3.30
C VAL A 151 -3.46 -8.83 3.07
N ASN A 152 -2.79 -9.39 4.07
CA ASN A 152 -2.19 -10.72 3.97
C ASN A 152 -3.25 -11.79 3.63
N ASP A 153 -4.40 -11.79 4.31
CA ASP A 153 -5.48 -12.75 4.04
C ASP A 153 -6.01 -12.65 2.60
N VAL A 154 -6.39 -11.44 2.16
CA VAL A 154 -6.91 -11.25 0.79
C VAL A 154 -5.85 -11.54 -0.26
N THR A 155 -4.57 -11.29 0.03
CA THR A 155 -3.46 -11.56 -0.89
C THR A 155 -3.26 -13.07 -1.04
N GLN A 156 -3.27 -13.81 0.06
CA GLN A 156 -3.14 -15.26 0.06
C GLN A 156 -4.29 -15.91 -0.74
N ARG A 157 -5.53 -15.44 -0.54
CA ARG A 157 -6.67 -15.86 -1.36
C ARG A 157 -6.53 -15.48 -2.83
N GLY A 158 -6.03 -14.26 -3.11
CA GLY A 158 -5.91 -13.71 -4.45
C GLY A 158 -4.88 -14.43 -5.33
N ILE A 159 -3.88 -15.07 -4.72
CA ILE A 159 -2.86 -15.84 -5.45
C ILE A 159 -3.16 -17.34 -5.52
N ASP A 160 -4.09 -17.85 -4.72
CA ASP A 160 -4.45 -19.25 -4.67
C ASP A 160 -5.20 -19.67 -5.95
N GLU A 161 -4.64 -20.66 -6.65
CA GLU A 161 -5.18 -21.20 -7.90
C GLU A 161 -6.52 -21.94 -7.71
N GLU A 162 -6.83 -22.40 -6.48
CA GLU A 162 -8.13 -23.00 -6.16
C GLU A 162 -9.25 -21.95 -6.23
N TYR A 163 -8.99 -20.73 -5.76
CA TYR A 163 -9.95 -19.62 -5.79
C TYR A 163 -9.94 -18.86 -7.12
N PHE A 164 -8.75 -18.67 -7.71
CA PHE A 164 -8.56 -17.94 -8.95
C PHE A 164 -7.79 -18.79 -9.97
N PRO A 165 -8.48 -19.62 -10.77
CA PRO A 165 -7.85 -20.35 -11.86
C PRO A 165 -7.16 -19.38 -12.82
N ASN A 166 -5.88 -19.62 -13.11
CA ASN A 166 -4.98 -18.68 -13.83
C ASN A 166 -4.50 -17.48 -13.03
N SER A 167 -4.48 -17.58 -11.69
CA SER A 167 -3.70 -16.67 -10.84
C SER A 167 -2.30 -16.52 -11.42
N SER A 168 -1.87 -15.28 -11.61
CA SER A 168 -0.53 -14.99 -12.09
C SER A 168 0.55 -15.17 -11.01
N GLY A 169 0.14 -15.50 -9.77
CA GLY A 169 0.98 -15.45 -8.58
C GLY A 169 1.37 -14.05 -8.16
N ARG A 170 0.90 -12.98 -8.82
CA ARG A 170 1.26 -11.59 -8.49
C ARG A 170 0.19 -10.95 -7.63
N ALA A 171 0.61 -10.07 -6.73
CA ALA A 171 -0.27 -9.30 -5.87
C ALA A 171 -0.50 -7.90 -6.48
N PHE A 172 -1.68 -7.71 -7.07
CA PHE A 172 -2.09 -6.43 -7.64
C PHE A 172 -2.99 -5.68 -6.66
N TYR A 173 -2.58 -4.50 -6.23
CA TYR A 173 -3.36 -3.66 -5.32
C TYR A 173 -3.86 -2.41 -6.04
N ALA A 174 -5.17 -2.27 -6.22
CA ALA A 174 -5.78 -1.05 -6.73
C ALA A 174 -6.11 -0.13 -5.56
N LEU A 175 -5.28 0.90 -5.36
CA LEU A 175 -5.45 1.86 -4.29
C LEU A 175 -6.15 3.12 -4.81
N GLN A 176 -7.27 3.47 -4.20
CA GLN A 176 -8.04 4.66 -4.52
C GLN A 176 -8.36 5.43 -3.23
N TRP A 177 -8.37 6.75 -3.31
CA TRP A 177 -8.70 7.60 -2.16
C TRP A 177 -9.51 8.82 -2.57
N ASP A 178 -10.33 9.30 -1.63
CA ASP A 178 -10.96 10.60 -1.77
C ASP A 178 -9.90 11.70 -1.82
N TYR A 179 -10.14 12.71 -2.65
CA TYR A 179 -9.24 13.86 -2.78
C TYR A 179 -9.02 14.65 -1.46
N GLU A 180 -9.89 14.45 -0.47
CA GLU A 180 -9.83 15.01 0.89
C GLU A 180 -9.15 14.10 1.91
N THR A 181 -8.72 12.89 1.54
CA THR A 181 -8.06 11.97 2.47
C THR A 181 -6.74 12.59 2.98
N PRO A 182 -6.55 12.67 4.31
CA PRO A 182 -5.31 13.15 4.91
C PRO A 182 -4.09 12.39 4.40
N LEU A 183 -2.93 13.07 4.29
CA LEU A 183 -1.67 12.45 3.90
C LEU A 183 -1.33 11.22 4.75
N GLU A 184 -1.43 11.36 6.07
CA GLU A 184 -1.13 10.28 7.02
C GLU A 184 -1.97 9.02 6.74
N GLY A 185 -3.25 9.18 6.38
CA GLY A 185 -4.12 8.06 6.04
C GLY A 185 -3.68 7.33 4.77
N ARG A 186 -3.29 8.08 3.73
CA ARG A 186 -2.80 7.52 2.46
C ARG A 186 -1.49 6.76 2.65
N VAL A 187 -0.56 7.36 3.38
CA VAL A 187 0.75 6.77 3.68
C VAL A 187 0.61 5.50 4.52
N LYS A 188 -0.15 5.55 5.63
CA LYS A 188 -0.34 4.37 6.49
C LYS A 188 -1.01 3.20 5.77
N VAL A 189 -1.96 3.48 4.88
CA VAL A 189 -2.57 2.41 4.06
C VAL A 189 -1.54 1.83 3.11
N PHE A 190 -0.79 2.66 2.38
CA PHE A 190 0.28 2.17 1.49
C PHE A 190 1.30 1.30 2.22
N GLU A 191 1.78 1.74 3.39
CA GLU A 191 2.67 0.95 4.24
C GLU A 191 2.03 -0.37 4.69
N SER A 192 0.75 -0.35 5.07
CA SER A 192 0.02 -1.57 5.44
C SER A 192 -0.15 -2.55 4.28
N LEU A 193 -0.25 -2.05 3.03
CA LEU A 193 -0.25 -2.91 1.83
C LEU A 193 1.10 -3.61 1.66
N ILE A 194 2.20 -2.89 1.88
CA ILE A 194 3.55 -3.44 1.82
C ILE A 194 3.74 -4.47 2.93
N ASP A 195 3.42 -4.13 4.17
CA ASP A 195 3.59 -5.03 5.32
C ASP A 195 2.77 -6.31 5.13
N GLY A 196 1.50 -6.19 4.70
CA GLY A 196 0.66 -7.34 4.40
C GLY A 196 1.22 -8.22 3.28
N TYR A 197 1.71 -7.62 2.20
CA TYR A 197 2.39 -8.33 1.12
C TYR A 197 3.65 -9.07 1.60
N LEU A 198 4.49 -8.42 2.43
CA LEU A 198 5.72 -9.02 2.94
C LEU A 198 5.44 -10.17 3.92
N ILE A 199 4.38 -10.08 4.73
CA ILE A 199 3.90 -11.21 5.53
C ILE A 199 3.55 -12.40 4.62
N THR A 200 2.79 -12.17 3.54
CA THR A 200 2.46 -13.22 2.57
C THR A 200 3.71 -13.79 1.90
N ALA A 201 4.65 -12.93 1.48
CA ALA A 201 5.92 -13.35 0.88
C ALA A 201 6.75 -14.22 1.85
N ASN A 202 6.77 -13.87 3.13
CA ASN A 202 7.45 -14.66 4.15
C ASN A 202 6.78 -16.02 4.34
N ASN A 203 5.45 -16.09 4.35
CA ASN A 203 4.73 -17.36 4.41
C ASN A 203 5.09 -18.27 3.21
N ILE A 204 5.07 -17.74 1.99
CA ILE A 204 5.49 -18.45 0.77
C ILE A 204 6.95 -18.89 0.88
N SER A 205 7.83 -18.03 1.40
CA SER A 205 9.26 -18.33 1.58
C SER A 205 9.46 -19.53 2.51
N VAL A 206 8.79 -19.53 3.67
CA VAL A 206 8.86 -20.61 4.64
C VAL A 206 8.31 -21.91 4.05
N GLU A 207 7.18 -21.85 3.35
CA GLU A 207 6.58 -23.03 2.71
C GLU A 207 7.48 -23.62 1.62
N LYS A 208 8.03 -22.79 0.74
CA LYS A 208 8.76 -23.23 -0.46
C LYS A 208 10.22 -23.56 -0.20
N TYR A 209 10.87 -22.84 0.71
CA TYR A 209 12.32 -22.94 0.96
C TYR A 209 12.67 -23.36 2.38
N GLY A 210 11.69 -23.44 3.31
CA GLY A 210 11.94 -23.75 4.72
C GLY A 210 12.71 -22.64 5.46
N LYS A 211 12.65 -21.40 4.97
CA LYS A 211 13.40 -20.26 5.50
C LYS A 211 12.53 -19.00 5.52
N GLU A 212 12.78 -18.14 6.49
CA GLU A 212 12.23 -16.78 6.51
C GLU A 212 12.77 -15.95 5.33
N LEU A 213 12.00 -14.97 4.89
CA LEU A 213 12.29 -14.11 3.73
C LEU A 213 13.67 -13.44 3.84
N CYS A 214 14.01 -12.90 5.01
CA CYS A 214 15.30 -12.25 5.26
C CYS A 214 16.50 -13.21 5.31
N SER A 215 16.25 -14.53 5.31
CA SER A 215 17.28 -15.58 5.30
C SER A 215 17.47 -16.26 3.95
N LEU A 216 16.70 -15.85 2.92
CA LEU A 216 16.87 -16.36 1.57
C LEU A 216 18.21 -15.93 0.97
N ASN A 217 18.85 -16.82 0.22
CA ASN A 217 19.95 -16.40 -0.64
C ASN A 217 19.42 -15.70 -1.90
N MET A 218 20.30 -15.01 -2.62
CA MET A 218 19.93 -14.22 -3.80
C MET A 218 19.19 -15.05 -4.89
N VAL A 219 19.57 -16.32 -5.09
CA VAL A 219 18.92 -17.17 -6.11
C VAL A 219 17.49 -17.53 -5.70
N GLU A 220 17.27 -17.86 -4.42
CA GLU A 220 15.93 -18.13 -3.87
C GLU A 220 15.05 -16.88 -3.91
N LEU A 221 15.62 -15.74 -3.54
CA LEU A 221 14.94 -14.44 -3.55
C LEU A 221 14.50 -14.03 -4.96
N LEU A 222 15.39 -14.11 -5.95
CA LEU A 222 15.06 -13.77 -7.34
C LEU A 222 13.99 -14.70 -7.92
N LYS A 223 14.00 -15.99 -7.55
CA LYS A 223 12.92 -16.91 -7.92
C LYS A 223 11.59 -16.50 -7.28
N LEU A 224 11.58 -16.18 -5.98
CA LEU A 224 10.37 -15.69 -5.30
C LEU A 224 9.84 -14.42 -5.98
N LYS A 225 10.72 -13.43 -6.20
CA LYS A 225 10.41 -12.17 -6.89
C LYS A 225 9.83 -12.39 -8.28
N SER A 226 10.33 -13.35 -9.04
CA SER A 226 9.80 -13.63 -10.38
C SER A 226 8.37 -14.20 -10.36
N SER A 227 8.01 -14.93 -9.30
CA SER A 227 6.71 -15.58 -9.15
C SER A 227 5.68 -14.78 -8.34
N PHE A 228 6.14 -13.92 -7.42
CA PHE A 228 5.31 -13.15 -6.50
C PHE A 228 5.85 -11.72 -6.46
N ARG A 229 5.12 -10.80 -7.10
CA ARG A 229 5.49 -9.38 -7.22
C ARG A 229 4.42 -8.51 -6.57
N PHE A 230 4.87 -7.50 -5.85
CA PHE A 230 4.04 -6.39 -5.41
C PHE A 230 3.83 -5.41 -6.57
N ILE A 231 2.59 -5.12 -6.91
CA ILE A 231 2.24 -4.18 -7.97
C ILE A 231 1.12 -3.26 -7.47
N LEU A 232 1.39 -1.97 -7.36
CA LEU A 232 0.37 -0.96 -7.12
C LEU A 232 -0.30 -0.59 -8.44
N ILE A 233 -1.62 -0.47 -8.46
CA ILE A 233 -2.41 0.00 -9.60
C ILE A 233 -3.05 1.32 -9.24
N LEU A 234 -2.78 2.34 -10.06
CA LEU A 234 -3.50 3.61 -10.03
C LEU A 234 -4.53 3.62 -11.15
N ARG A 235 -5.81 3.77 -10.80
CA ARG A 235 -6.92 3.83 -11.75
C ARG A 235 -7.50 5.22 -11.84
N GLU A 236 -7.80 5.66 -13.06
CA GLU A 236 -8.63 6.84 -13.25
C GLU A 236 -10.06 6.45 -12.88
N MET A 237 -10.57 7.01 -11.78
CA MET A 237 -11.98 6.85 -11.45
C MET A 237 -12.81 7.54 -12.54
N TRP A 238 -13.55 6.76 -13.32
CA TRP A 238 -14.67 7.27 -14.07
C TRP A 238 -15.71 7.73 -13.04
N THR A 239 -15.72 9.03 -12.73
CA THR A 239 -16.94 9.64 -12.23
C THR A 239 -17.79 9.85 -13.48
N PRO A 240 -18.82 9.02 -13.77
CA PRO A 240 -19.73 9.38 -14.83
C PRO A 240 -20.21 10.79 -14.52
N GLU A 241 -20.07 11.71 -15.48
CA GLU A 241 -20.76 12.99 -15.38
C GLU A 241 -22.21 12.64 -15.08
N ILE A 242 -22.71 13.07 -13.92
CA ILE A 242 -24.14 13.11 -13.71
C ILE A 242 -24.61 14.11 -14.75
N VAL A 243 -25.03 13.61 -15.91
CA VAL A 243 -25.78 14.37 -16.88
C VAL A 243 -26.99 14.84 -16.09
N SER A 244 -26.92 16.06 -15.56
CA SER A 244 -28.05 16.67 -14.90
C SER A 244 -29.13 16.64 -15.96
N GLU A 245 -30.16 15.82 -15.76
CA GLU A 245 -31.30 15.78 -16.65
C GLU A 245 -31.72 17.24 -16.84
N THR A 246 -31.42 17.78 -18.02
CA THR A 246 -32.07 18.97 -18.53
C THR A 246 -33.54 18.71 -18.29
N LYS A 247 -34.15 19.55 -17.44
CA LYS A 247 -35.57 19.56 -17.10
C LYS A 247 -36.41 19.37 -18.37
N GLY A 248 -36.64 18.12 -18.74
CA GLY A 248 -37.64 17.73 -19.70
C GLY A 248 -38.94 17.90 -18.96
N VAL A 249 -39.58 19.03 -19.19
CA VAL A 249 -40.95 19.28 -18.76
C VAL A 249 -41.78 18.12 -19.30
N LEU A 250 -42.10 17.14 -18.44
CA LEU A 250 -43.15 16.17 -18.67
C LEU A 250 -44.46 16.98 -18.71
N GLN A 251 -44.85 17.42 -19.91
CA GLN A 251 -46.23 17.79 -20.18
C GLN A 251 -47.04 16.50 -20.07
N CYS A 252 -47.81 16.38 -18.99
CA CYS A 252 -48.90 15.42 -18.93
C CYS A 252 -49.89 15.77 -20.03
N GLY A 253 -49.87 15.00 -21.12
CA GLY A 253 -50.92 15.03 -22.13
C GLY A 253 -52.22 14.55 -21.52
N THR A 254 -53.24 15.40 -21.56
CA THR A 254 -54.63 15.00 -21.34
C THR A 254 -55.02 14.03 -22.46
N PHE A 255 -55.41 12.82 -22.11
CA PHE A 255 -56.14 11.94 -23.00
C PHE A 255 -57.61 12.37 -22.96
N ASP A 256 -58.07 13.01 -24.03
CA ASP A 256 -59.49 13.16 -24.33
C ASP A 256 -59.95 11.94 -25.15
N GLU A 257 -60.96 11.24 -24.66
CA GLU A 257 -61.96 10.50 -25.45
C GLU A 257 -63.36 10.94 -25.03
#